data_AF-A0A8S3RNS0-F1
#
_entry.id   AF-A0A8S3RNS0-F1
#
_cell.length_a   1.000
_cell.length_b   1.000
_cell.length_c   1.000
_cell.angle_alpha   90.00
_cell.angle_beta   90.00
_cell.angle_gamma   90.00
#
_symmetry.space_group_name_H-M   'P 1'
#
loop_
_entity.id
_entity.type
_entity.pdbx_description
1 polymer ?
#
loop_
_entity_poly.entity_id
_entity_poly.type
_entity_poly.pdbx_seq_one_letter_code
_entity_poly.pdbx_strand_id
1 'polypeptide(L)'
;MQIKTPLTNTKILKLNEKTAEDGPSIMNIWQEHFQQLASPTLEENFDTEKLELVEIQNNIIESIEREKGQGIDLVNVKEVNKAIEKLKAGKAPDEDGILAEHYKHGMEEVDSVFNNIQNSPQRGFTEGVSSLCAAFLTSEAIEESGLGACIGDIQVPAPTFADDIALLANITADVQGILDIVQHHTSRDLVKINPTKSEAVLYNAKGSNISTLQFEDNDINITNETKHLGIKRNEQNRANISERIRTGRATASWSWVTCQKGILTHDRIQAMENIYSTKKHLRT
;
A
#
# COMPACT_ATOMS: atom_id res chain seq x y z
N MET A 1 -10.44 19.46 36.68
CA MET A 1 -11.03 20.25 35.57
C MET A 1 -10.02 20.20 34.43
N GLN A 2 -10.23 19.36 33.41
CA GLN A 2 -9.30 19.25 32.29
C GLN A 2 -9.60 20.38 31.31
N ILE A 3 -8.63 21.26 31.09
CA ILE A 3 -8.69 22.32 30.08
C ILE A 3 -8.47 21.63 28.72
N LYS A 4 -9.53 21.50 27.92
CA LYS A 4 -9.40 21.11 26.52
C LYS A 4 -8.79 22.29 25.76
N THR A 5 -7.59 22.11 25.22
CA THR A 5 -7.00 23.03 24.25
C THR A 5 -7.91 23.08 23.01
N PRO A 6 -8.33 24.26 22.52
CA PRO A 6 -9.18 24.35 21.34
C PRO A 6 -8.42 23.89 20.10
N LEU A 7 -9.06 23.11 19.23
CA LEU A 7 -8.51 22.77 17.91
C LEU A 7 -8.25 24.07 17.15
N THR A 8 -7.00 24.31 16.79
CA THR A 8 -6.58 25.41 15.91
C THR A 8 -7.20 25.20 14.54
N ASN A 9 -8.00 26.19 14.12
CA ASN A 9 -8.63 26.29 12.81
C ASN A 9 -7.55 26.22 11.71
N THR A 10 -7.74 25.33 10.75
CA THR A 10 -6.94 25.08 9.53
C THR A 10 -7.03 26.23 8.53
N LYS A 11 -6.73 27.46 8.96
CA LYS A 11 -6.76 28.65 8.11
C LYS A 11 -5.41 29.04 7.54
N ILE A 12 -4.31 28.44 7.98
CA ILE A 12 -2.96 28.89 7.61
C ILE A 12 -2.24 27.78 6.87
N LEU A 13 -1.95 27.98 5.59
CA LEU A 13 -1.07 27.12 4.79
C LEU A 13 0.37 27.64 4.92
N LYS A 14 1.33 26.74 5.17
CA LYS A 14 2.77 27.03 5.13
C LYS A 14 3.46 26.05 4.19
N LEU A 15 4.05 26.52 3.11
CA LEU A 15 4.70 25.70 2.09
C LEU A 15 5.88 26.46 1.47
N ASN A 16 7.09 25.87 1.48
CA ASN A 16 8.30 26.45 0.87
C ASN A 16 8.50 27.93 1.21
N GLU A 17 8.54 28.24 2.52
CA GLU A 17 8.67 29.59 3.10
C GLU A 17 7.47 30.54 2.88
N LYS A 18 6.50 30.17 2.05
CA LYS A 18 5.27 30.95 1.84
C LYS A 18 4.24 30.61 2.92
N THR A 19 3.54 31.63 3.41
CA THR A 19 2.43 31.47 4.36
C THR A 19 1.20 32.22 3.85
N ALA A 20 0.04 31.58 3.83
CA ALA A 20 -1.23 32.19 3.43
C ALA A 20 -2.36 31.87 4.40
N GLU A 21 -3.23 32.84 4.66
CA GLU A 21 -4.37 32.70 5.57
C GLU A 21 -5.75 32.84 4.91
N ASP A 22 -5.80 33.43 3.71
CA ASP A 22 -7.00 33.60 2.91
C ASP A 22 -7.06 32.59 1.76
N GLY A 23 -8.28 32.18 1.41
CA GLY A 23 -8.53 31.15 0.37
C GLY A 23 -7.82 31.42 -0.96
N PRO A 24 -7.92 32.62 -1.55
CA PRO A 24 -7.23 32.95 -2.79
C PRO A 24 -5.71 32.80 -2.72
N SER A 25 -5.07 33.27 -1.66
CA SER A 25 -3.62 33.14 -1.47
C SER A 25 -3.19 31.68 -1.27
N ILE A 26 -3.99 30.90 -0.52
CA ILE A 26 -3.79 29.45 -0.37
C ILE A 26 -3.84 28.78 -1.74
N MET A 27 -4.85 29.12 -2.56
CA MET A 27 -5.02 28.53 -3.87
C MET A 27 -3.86 28.85 -4.82
N ASN A 28 -3.33 30.07 -4.77
CA ASN A 28 -2.18 30.44 -5.58
C ASN A 28 -0.90 29.67 -5.17
N ILE A 29 -0.67 29.49 -3.86
CA ILE A 29 0.46 28.67 -3.37
C ILE A 29 0.31 27.21 -3.84
N TRP A 30 -0.90 26.66 -3.80
CA TRP A 30 -1.20 25.32 -4.30
C TRP A 30 -0.96 25.20 -5.80
N GLN A 31 -1.51 26.13 -6.59
CA GLN A 31 -1.34 26.14 -8.03
C GLN A 31 0.14 26.17 -8.40
N GLU A 32 0.93 27.05 -7.78
CA GLU A 32 2.37 27.14 -8.02
C GLU A 32 3.10 25.83 -7.63
N HIS A 33 2.78 25.24 -6.48
CA HIS A 33 3.39 23.99 -6.03
C HIS A 33 3.07 22.81 -6.95
N PHE A 34 1.80 22.60 -7.29
CA PHE A 34 1.40 21.50 -8.18
C PHE A 34 1.86 21.73 -9.62
N GLN A 35 1.95 22.99 -10.06
CA GLN A 35 2.57 23.31 -11.34
C GLN A 35 4.07 22.97 -11.35
N GLN A 36 4.78 23.19 -10.24
CA GLN A 36 6.18 22.75 -10.10
C GLN A 36 6.32 21.22 -10.09
N LEU A 37 5.41 20.50 -9.40
CA LEU A 37 5.40 19.03 -9.41
C LEU A 37 5.08 18.45 -10.79
N ALA A 38 4.15 19.07 -11.52
CA ALA A 38 3.72 18.64 -12.85
C ALA A 38 4.71 19.03 -13.96
N SER A 39 5.37 20.18 -13.81
CA SER A 39 6.34 20.73 -14.76
C SER A 39 7.64 21.07 -14.03
N PRO A 40 8.37 20.07 -13.50
CA PRO A 40 9.63 20.33 -12.83
C PRO A 40 10.56 21.02 -13.81
N THR A 41 11.07 22.18 -13.42
CA THR A 41 12.12 22.86 -14.16
C THR A 41 13.31 21.90 -14.29
N LEU A 42 13.64 21.52 -15.53
CA LEU A 42 14.68 20.56 -15.91
C LEU A 42 16.08 20.83 -15.33
N GLU A 43 16.28 21.95 -14.64
CA GLU A 43 17.57 22.36 -14.07
C GLU A 43 17.88 21.76 -12.69
N GLU A 44 16.91 21.17 -11.98
CA GLU A 44 17.19 20.44 -10.74
C GLU A 44 17.23 18.94 -11.00
N ASN A 45 18.43 18.43 -11.34
CA ASN A 45 18.81 17.00 -11.34
C ASN A 45 17.66 16.03 -11.65
N PHE A 46 16.94 16.31 -12.74
CA PHE A 46 15.80 15.48 -13.10
C PHE A 46 16.35 14.13 -13.54
N ASP A 47 16.14 13.12 -12.70
CA ASP A 47 16.68 11.77 -12.88
C ASP A 47 16.14 11.18 -14.19
N THR A 48 16.95 11.35 -15.23
CA THR A 48 16.59 10.98 -16.60
C THR A 48 16.48 9.46 -16.70
N GLU A 49 17.29 8.72 -15.92
CA GLU A 49 17.18 7.27 -15.78
C GLU A 49 15.83 6.89 -15.14
N LYS A 50 15.38 7.61 -14.12
CA LYS A 50 14.05 7.39 -13.52
C LYS A 50 12.92 7.63 -14.52
N LEU A 51 13.00 8.68 -15.35
CA LEU A 51 11.98 8.93 -16.37
C LEU A 51 11.94 7.79 -17.40
N GLU A 52 13.11 7.35 -17.88
CA GLU A 52 13.24 6.23 -18.82
C GLU A 52 12.68 4.93 -18.22
N LEU A 53 12.94 4.65 -16.95
CA LEU A 53 12.39 3.50 -16.23
C LEU A 53 10.85 3.56 -16.14
N VAL A 54 10.29 4.73 -15.84
CA VAL A 54 8.83 4.91 -15.80
C VAL A 54 8.22 4.71 -17.19
N GLU A 55 8.88 5.19 -18.25
CA GLU A 55 8.42 4.96 -19.64
C GLU A 55 8.45 3.48 -20.01
N ILE A 56 9.54 2.77 -19.71
CA ILE A 56 9.67 1.33 -19.95
C ILE A 56 8.57 0.56 -19.20
N GLN A 57 8.34 0.89 -17.93
CA GLN A 57 7.34 0.22 -17.11
C GLN A 57 5.92 0.45 -17.64
N ASN A 58 5.59 1.67 -18.07
CA ASN A 58 4.29 1.95 -18.69
C ASN A 58 4.10 1.17 -19.98
N ASN A 59 5.15 1.08 -20.82
CA ASN A 59 5.11 0.28 -22.04
C ASN A 59 4.86 -1.21 -21.74
N ILE A 60 5.47 -1.75 -20.68
CA ILE A 60 5.24 -3.14 -20.23
C ILE A 60 3.79 -3.31 -19.78
N ILE A 61 3.27 -2.44 -18.91
CA ILE A 61 1.89 -2.50 -18.42
C ILE A 61 0.90 -2.43 -19.60
N GLU A 62 1.08 -1.48 -20.51
CA GLU A 62 0.25 -1.36 -21.71
C GLU A 62 0.30 -2.62 -22.59
N SER A 63 1.48 -3.23 -22.74
CA SER A 63 1.63 -4.46 -23.52
C SER A 63 0.90 -5.65 -22.89
N ILE A 64 1.03 -5.84 -21.58
CA ILE A 64 0.39 -6.93 -20.83
C ILE A 64 -1.14 -6.79 -20.87
N GLU A 65 -1.65 -5.58 -20.66
CA GLU A 65 -3.10 -5.33 -20.67
C GLU A 65 -3.67 -5.48 -22.08
N ARG A 66 -2.93 -5.06 -23.12
CA ARG A 66 -3.29 -5.31 -24.52
C ARG A 66 -3.35 -6.80 -24.85
N GLU A 67 -2.42 -7.61 -24.34
CA GLU A 67 -2.41 -9.07 -24.52
C GLU A 67 -3.56 -9.76 -23.79
N LYS A 68 -4.00 -9.25 -22.64
CA LYS A 68 -5.20 -9.74 -21.93
C LYS A 68 -6.52 -9.40 -22.64
N GLY A 69 -6.48 -8.57 -23.68
CA GLY A 69 -7.67 -8.13 -24.42
C GLY A 69 -8.61 -7.25 -23.59
N GLN A 70 -8.16 -6.78 -22.43
CA GLN A 70 -8.85 -5.80 -21.61
C GLN A 70 -8.13 -4.47 -21.80
N GLY A 71 -8.80 -3.50 -22.43
CA GLY A 71 -8.29 -2.13 -22.42
C GLY A 71 -8.18 -1.67 -20.96
N ILE A 72 -7.12 -0.93 -20.64
CA ILE A 72 -7.02 -0.25 -19.34
C ILE A 72 -8.16 0.76 -19.32
N ASP A 73 -9.14 0.52 -18.44
CA ASP A 73 -10.21 1.49 -18.22
C ASP A 73 -9.56 2.79 -17.72
N LEU A 74 -9.71 3.85 -18.50
CA LEU A 74 -9.23 5.16 -18.10
C LEU A 74 -9.93 5.55 -16.79
N VAL A 75 -9.12 5.91 -15.79
CA VAL A 75 -9.63 6.39 -14.50
C VAL A 75 -10.62 7.51 -14.77
N ASN A 76 -11.87 7.35 -14.34
CA ASN A 76 -12.88 8.38 -14.57
C ASN A 76 -12.80 9.44 -13.47
N VAL A 77 -13.02 10.71 -13.80
CA VAL A 77 -13.23 11.80 -12.83
C VAL A 77 -14.18 11.40 -11.71
N LYS A 78 -15.25 10.64 -12.04
CA LYS A 78 -16.19 10.12 -11.03
C LYS A 78 -15.56 9.19 -10.01
N GLU A 79 -14.57 8.39 -10.39
CA GLU A 79 -13.86 7.47 -9.51
C GLU A 79 -12.89 8.21 -8.61
N VAL A 80 -12.17 9.19 -9.17
CA VAL A 80 -11.32 10.12 -8.40
C VAL A 80 -12.16 10.84 -7.35
N ASN A 81 -13.32 11.36 -7.75
CA ASN A 81 -14.20 12.10 -6.86
C ASN A 81 -14.72 11.22 -5.72
N LYS A 82 -15.10 9.99 -6.05
CA LYS A 82 -15.51 9.00 -5.05
C LYS A 82 -14.37 8.59 -4.11
N ALA A 83 -13.12 8.59 -4.57
CA ALA A 83 -11.96 8.32 -3.73
C ALA A 83 -11.70 9.47 -2.75
N ILE A 84 -11.75 10.71 -3.24
CA ILE A 84 -11.58 11.93 -2.42
C ILE A 84 -12.69 12.03 -1.36
N GLU A 85 -13.95 11.78 -1.72
CA GLU A 85 -15.08 11.78 -0.78
C GLU A 85 -14.86 10.82 0.40
N LYS A 86 -14.24 9.66 0.12
CA LYS A 86 -13.95 8.60 1.11
C LYS A 86 -12.78 8.94 2.04
N LEU A 87 -11.98 9.97 1.75
CA LEU A 87 -10.89 10.36 2.63
C LEU A 87 -11.42 10.70 4.03
N LYS A 88 -10.72 10.25 5.07
CA LYS A 88 -11.13 10.53 6.47
C LYS A 88 -10.57 11.88 6.89
N ALA A 89 -11.45 12.80 7.27
CA ALA A 89 -11.10 14.08 7.86
C ALA A 89 -10.45 13.91 9.25
N GLY A 90 -9.67 14.90 9.67
CA GLY A 90 -9.03 14.98 10.98
C GLY A 90 -7.79 14.11 11.13
N LYS A 91 -7.21 13.62 10.03
CA LYS A 91 -5.90 12.95 10.04
C LYS A 91 -4.77 13.98 10.03
N ALA A 92 -3.59 13.55 10.51
CA ALA A 92 -2.38 14.35 10.41
C ALA A 92 -2.06 14.64 8.93
N PRO A 93 -1.48 15.82 8.62
CA PRO A 93 -1.02 16.10 7.27
C PRO A 93 0.11 15.14 6.86
N ASP A 94 0.33 15.01 5.56
CA ASP A 94 1.52 14.35 5.04
C ASP A 94 2.79 15.20 5.28
N GLU A 95 3.92 14.75 4.72
CA GLU A 95 5.22 15.42 4.86
C GLU A 95 5.25 16.84 4.28
N ASP A 96 4.35 17.15 3.34
CA ASP A 96 4.20 18.45 2.70
C ASP A 96 3.14 19.34 3.40
N GLY A 97 2.55 18.87 4.50
CA GLY A 97 1.52 19.64 5.22
C GLY A 97 0.13 19.51 4.60
N ILE A 98 -0.09 18.57 3.68
CA ILE A 98 -1.36 18.41 2.97
C ILE A 98 -2.33 17.54 3.78
N LEU A 99 -3.52 18.09 4.04
CA LEU A 99 -4.61 17.44 4.75
C LEU A 99 -5.63 16.85 3.77
N ALA A 100 -6.37 15.82 4.22
CA ALA A 100 -7.50 15.26 3.48
C ALA A 100 -8.56 16.33 3.12
N GLU A 101 -8.73 17.32 3.99
CA GLU A 101 -9.62 18.46 3.82
C GLU A 101 -9.23 19.33 2.63
N HIS A 102 -7.93 19.46 2.33
CA HIS A 102 -7.47 20.23 1.19
C HIS A 102 -7.98 19.61 -0.12
N TYR A 103 -7.92 18.28 -0.25
CA TYR A 103 -8.48 17.56 -1.40
C TYR A 103 -10.00 17.67 -1.49
N LYS A 104 -10.71 17.64 -0.36
CA LYS A 104 -12.17 17.74 -0.33
C LYS A 104 -12.68 19.14 -0.66
N HIS A 105 -11.94 20.18 -0.28
CA HIS A 105 -12.35 21.57 -0.49
C HIS A 105 -11.89 22.14 -1.83
N GLY A 106 -10.71 21.74 -2.33
CA GLY A 106 -10.20 22.17 -3.64
C GLY A 106 -10.74 21.36 -4.82
N MET A 107 -11.74 20.48 -4.60
CA MET A 107 -12.19 19.50 -5.58
C MET A 107 -12.64 20.13 -6.91
N GLU A 108 -13.31 21.29 -6.87
CA GLU A 108 -13.78 21.98 -8.08
C GLU A 108 -12.61 22.50 -8.95
N GLU A 109 -11.51 22.97 -8.33
CA GLU A 109 -10.33 23.41 -9.06
C GLU A 109 -9.42 22.23 -9.46
N VAL A 110 -9.30 21.24 -8.58
CA VAL A 110 -8.54 20.00 -8.79
C VAL A 110 -9.12 19.23 -9.98
N ASP A 111 -10.45 19.17 -10.15
CA ASP A 111 -11.09 18.55 -11.31
C ASP A 111 -10.63 19.17 -12.64
N SER A 112 -10.40 20.49 -12.68
CA SER A 112 -9.90 21.17 -13.89
C SER A 112 -8.44 20.82 -14.20
N VAL A 113 -7.61 20.67 -13.17
CA VAL A 113 -6.19 20.32 -13.29
C VAL A 113 -6.04 18.82 -13.63
N PHE A 114 -6.83 17.95 -13.01
CA PHE A 114 -6.85 16.51 -13.30
C PHE A 114 -7.35 16.22 -14.71
N ASN A 115 -8.36 16.93 -15.22
CA ASN A 115 -8.78 16.79 -16.62
C ASN A 115 -7.66 17.18 -17.61
N ASN A 116 -6.78 18.10 -17.24
CA ASN A 116 -5.61 18.47 -18.04
C ASN A 116 -4.47 17.43 -17.92
N ILE A 117 -4.28 16.84 -16.73
CA ILE A 117 -3.28 15.80 -16.45
C ILE A 117 -3.69 14.42 -17.03
N GLN A 118 -4.99 14.09 -17.06
CA GLN A 118 -5.49 12.83 -17.62
C GLN A 118 -5.25 12.69 -19.13
N ASN A 119 -4.93 13.79 -19.82
CA ASN A 119 -4.55 13.78 -21.24
C ASN A 119 -3.02 13.75 -21.45
N SER A 120 -2.22 13.75 -20.39
CA SER A 120 -0.77 13.52 -20.43
C SER A 120 -0.45 12.14 -19.88
N PRO A 121 0.35 11.31 -20.58
CA PRO A 121 0.82 10.06 -20.01
C PRO A 121 1.75 10.38 -18.83
N GLN A 122 1.44 9.77 -17.68
CA GLN A 122 2.17 9.68 -16.39
C GLN A 122 1.79 10.67 -15.27
N ARG A 123 1.51 10.14 -14.06
CA ARG A 123 2.49 10.02 -12.94
C ARG A 123 1.82 9.63 -11.61
N GLY A 124 2.47 8.75 -10.85
CA GLY A 124 2.27 8.54 -9.42
C GLY A 124 1.75 7.15 -9.02
N PHE A 125 2.64 6.29 -8.53
CA PHE A 125 2.22 5.14 -7.72
C PHE A 125 1.63 5.66 -6.41
N THR A 126 0.43 5.22 -6.05
CA THR A 126 -0.02 5.32 -4.65
C THR A 126 0.86 4.39 -3.78
N GLU A 127 1.09 4.73 -2.51
CA GLU A 127 1.96 3.97 -1.59
C GLU A 127 1.71 2.45 -1.63
N GLY A 128 0.45 2.03 -1.78
CA GLY A 128 0.07 0.62 -1.83
C GLY A 128 0.40 -0.11 -3.14
N VAL A 129 0.53 0.60 -4.27
CA VAL A 129 0.91 -0.03 -5.55
C VAL A 129 2.43 -0.09 -5.68
N SER A 130 3.16 0.88 -5.10
CA SER A 130 4.62 0.88 -5.05
C SER A 130 5.18 -0.35 -4.31
N SER A 131 4.65 -0.67 -3.13
CA SER A 131 5.12 -1.82 -2.34
C SER A 131 4.84 -3.17 -3.03
N LEU A 132 3.68 -3.31 -3.68
CA LEU A 132 3.33 -4.51 -4.45
C LEU A 132 4.22 -4.68 -5.68
N CYS A 133 4.50 -3.60 -6.42
CA CYS A 133 5.39 -3.64 -7.56
C CYS A 133 6.83 -3.99 -7.15
N ALA A 134 7.34 -3.39 -6.08
CA ALA A 134 8.68 -3.70 -5.57
C ALA A 134 8.78 -5.17 -5.11
N ALA A 135 7.77 -5.68 -4.40
CA ALA A 135 7.72 -7.08 -4.00
C ALA A 135 7.71 -8.03 -5.21
N PHE A 136 6.97 -7.68 -6.26
CA PHE A 136 6.91 -8.45 -7.51
C PHE A 136 8.25 -8.47 -8.25
N LEU A 137 8.82 -7.29 -8.54
CA LEU A 137 10.10 -7.17 -9.25
C LEU A 137 11.25 -7.82 -8.48
N THR A 138 11.23 -7.69 -7.15
CA THR A 138 12.22 -8.37 -6.30
C THR A 138 12.06 -9.88 -6.38
N SER A 139 10.83 -10.40 -6.41
CA SER A 139 10.59 -11.84 -6.52
C SER A 139 11.08 -12.41 -7.86
N GLU A 140 10.87 -11.69 -8.95
CA GLU A 140 11.36 -12.06 -10.30
C GLU A 140 12.90 -12.09 -10.33
N ALA A 141 13.56 -11.06 -9.81
CA ALA A 141 15.02 -11.03 -9.73
C ALA A 141 15.61 -12.17 -8.88
N ILE A 142 14.93 -12.56 -7.80
CA ILE A 142 15.36 -13.71 -7.00
C ILE A 142 15.18 -15.01 -7.79
N GLU A 143 14.07 -15.17 -8.53
CA GLU A 143 13.85 -16.36 -9.36
C GLU A 143 14.94 -16.49 -10.43
N GLU A 144 15.25 -15.42 -11.16
CA GLU A 144 16.30 -15.36 -12.18
C GLU A 144 17.70 -15.67 -11.62
N SER A 145 17.96 -15.33 -10.36
CA SER A 145 19.24 -15.62 -9.71
C SER A 145 19.47 -17.13 -9.47
N GLY A 146 18.43 -17.96 -9.56
CA GLY A 146 18.48 -19.37 -9.22
C GLY A 146 18.63 -19.63 -7.70
N LEU A 147 18.56 -18.59 -6.87
CA LEU A 147 18.62 -18.71 -5.42
C LEU A 147 17.25 -19.03 -4.81
N GLY A 148 17.27 -19.61 -3.61
CA GLY A 148 16.10 -19.83 -2.78
C GLY A 148 15.72 -21.30 -2.62
N ALA A 149 14.49 -21.55 -2.16
CA ALA A 149 13.98 -22.88 -1.90
C ALA A 149 13.10 -23.39 -3.05
N CYS A 150 13.04 -24.71 -3.20
CA CYS A 150 12.16 -25.37 -4.16
C CYS A 150 11.11 -26.24 -3.44
N ILE A 151 9.92 -26.33 -4.02
CA ILE A 151 8.89 -27.30 -3.69
C ILE A 151 8.82 -28.31 -4.84
N GLY A 152 9.50 -29.45 -4.68
CA GLY A 152 9.74 -30.37 -5.79
C GLY A 152 10.63 -29.69 -6.84
N ASP A 153 10.16 -29.64 -8.09
CA ASP A 153 10.87 -29.00 -9.20
C ASP A 153 10.50 -27.51 -9.39
N ILE A 154 9.65 -26.96 -8.51
CA ILE A 154 9.17 -25.58 -8.60
C ILE A 154 9.97 -24.71 -7.62
N GLN A 155 10.63 -23.67 -8.11
CA GLN A 155 11.31 -22.68 -7.26
C GLN A 155 10.27 -21.76 -6.61
N VAL A 156 10.37 -21.55 -5.30
CA VAL A 156 9.46 -20.70 -4.52
C VAL A 156 10.29 -19.85 -3.55
N PRO A 157 11.05 -18.87 -4.08
CA PRO A 157 12.11 -18.26 -3.30
C PRO A 157 11.60 -17.17 -2.35
N ALA A 158 10.52 -16.49 -2.73
CA ALA A 158 9.98 -15.34 -2.01
C ALA A 158 8.45 -15.30 -2.04
N PRO A 159 7.73 -16.17 -1.30
CA PRO A 159 6.29 -16.00 -1.10
C PRO A 159 5.98 -14.63 -0.48
N THR A 160 5.19 -13.83 -1.20
CA THR A 160 4.80 -12.47 -0.82
C THR A 160 3.31 -12.36 -0.52
N PHE A 161 2.96 -11.47 0.40
CA PHE A 161 1.57 -11.07 0.64
C PHE A 161 1.53 -9.63 1.15
N ALA A 162 0.98 -8.73 0.32
CA ALA A 162 1.01 -7.28 0.58
C ALA A 162 2.45 -6.78 0.81
N ASP A 163 2.75 -6.28 2.01
CA ASP A 163 4.05 -5.75 2.44
C ASP A 163 4.97 -6.81 3.06
N ASP A 164 4.45 -8.01 3.38
CA ASP A 164 5.25 -9.09 3.95
C ASP A 164 5.89 -9.94 2.85
N ILE A 165 7.22 -10.10 2.92
CA ILE A 165 8.01 -11.01 2.07
C ILE A 165 8.63 -12.07 2.97
N ALA A 166 8.40 -13.35 2.66
CA ALA A 166 9.08 -14.45 3.32
C ALA A 166 10.13 -15.04 2.38
N LEU A 167 11.39 -15.01 2.80
CA LEU A 167 12.52 -15.55 2.03
C LEU A 167 12.84 -16.96 2.50
N LEU A 168 13.04 -17.90 1.57
CA LEU A 168 13.43 -19.28 1.90
C LEU A 168 14.66 -19.67 1.09
N ALA A 169 15.65 -20.27 1.74
CA ALA A 169 16.76 -20.93 1.07
C ALA A 169 17.28 -22.13 1.87
N ASN A 170 18.08 -22.97 1.23
CA ASN A 170 18.60 -24.21 1.82
C ASN A 170 19.84 -23.98 2.69
N ILE A 171 20.63 -22.94 2.41
CA ILE A 171 21.84 -22.57 3.14
C ILE A 171 21.83 -21.07 3.45
N THR A 172 22.54 -20.67 4.51
CA THR A 172 22.58 -19.27 4.97
C THR A 172 23.22 -18.33 3.97
N ALA A 173 24.21 -18.80 3.21
CA ALA A 173 24.86 -18.01 2.15
C ALA A 173 23.86 -17.60 1.07
N ASP A 174 22.96 -18.52 0.67
CA ASP A 174 21.91 -18.22 -0.31
C ASP A 174 20.93 -17.19 0.25
N VAL A 175 20.55 -17.30 1.53
CA VAL A 175 19.69 -16.29 2.17
C VAL A 175 20.34 -14.91 2.13
N GLN A 176 21.65 -14.81 2.40
CA GLN A 176 22.36 -13.54 2.28
C GLN A 176 22.35 -13.01 0.85
N GLY A 177 22.61 -13.85 -0.15
CA GLY A 177 22.52 -13.44 -1.56
C GLY A 177 21.13 -12.94 -1.94
N ILE A 178 20.07 -13.57 -1.44
CA ILE A 178 18.69 -13.11 -1.63
C ILE A 178 18.47 -11.76 -0.93
N LEU A 179 18.98 -11.56 0.29
CA LEU A 179 18.91 -10.29 1.00
C LEU A 179 19.63 -9.16 0.24
N ASP A 180 20.78 -9.45 -0.37
CA ASP A 180 21.53 -8.49 -1.17
C ASP A 180 20.73 -8.07 -2.42
N ILE A 181 20.04 -9.01 -3.07
CA ILE A 181 19.10 -8.73 -4.19
C ILE A 181 17.96 -7.83 -3.71
N VAL A 182 17.31 -8.21 -2.60
CA VAL A 182 16.22 -7.43 -2.01
C VAL A 182 16.70 -6.01 -1.70
N GLN A 183 17.86 -5.85 -1.07
CA GLN A 183 18.44 -4.55 -0.72
C GLN A 183 18.69 -3.70 -1.98
N HIS A 184 19.28 -4.30 -3.02
CA HIS A 184 19.52 -3.61 -4.28
C HIS A 184 18.23 -3.05 -4.89
N HIS A 185 17.20 -3.89 -5.03
CA HIS A 185 15.93 -3.49 -5.65
C HIS A 185 15.15 -2.50 -4.80
N THR A 186 15.06 -2.73 -3.49
CA THR A 186 14.36 -1.82 -2.58
C THR A 186 15.03 -0.45 -2.48
N SER A 187 16.37 -0.40 -2.51
CA SER A 187 17.11 0.87 -2.57
C SER A 187 16.88 1.61 -3.89
N ARG A 188 16.93 0.91 -5.02
CA ARG A 188 16.63 1.47 -6.35
C ARG A 188 15.20 2.02 -6.44
N ASP A 189 14.24 1.27 -5.89
CA ASP A 189 12.81 1.58 -5.99
C ASP A 189 12.32 2.48 -4.83
N LEU A 190 13.25 2.95 -3.98
CA LEU A 190 12.98 3.80 -2.81
C LEU A 190 11.97 3.20 -1.82
N VAL A 191 11.93 1.87 -1.74
CA VAL A 191 11.11 1.12 -0.79
C VAL A 191 11.91 0.86 0.46
N LYS A 192 11.39 1.30 1.61
CA LYS A 192 12.06 1.13 2.90
C LYS A 192 11.61 -0.15 3.58
N ILE A 193 12.51 -1.13 3.71
CA ILE A 193 12.31 -2.30 4.56
C ILE A 193 12.62 -1.92 6.02
N ASN A 194 11.89 -2.51 6.96
CA ASN A 194 12.16 -2.33 8.38
C ASN A 194 13.05 -3.46 8.90
N PRO A 195 14.38 -3.25 9.07
CA PRO A 195 15.28 -4.31 9.53
C PRO A 195 14.92 -4.80 10.94
N THR A 196 14.42 -3.93 11.81
CA THR A 196 14.07 -4.31 13.20
C THR A 196 12.84 -5.23 13.30
N LYS A 197 12.00 -5.26 12.26
CA LYS A 197 10.87 -6.20 12.15
C LYS A 197 11.21 -7.44 11.35
N SER A 198 12.37 -7.46 10.70
CA SER A 198 12.83 -8.58 9.91
C SER A 198 13.47 -9.61 10.83
N GLU A 199 12.94 -10.84 10.78
CA GLU A 199 13.38 -11.94 11.63
C GLU A 199 13.72 -13.14 10.76
N ALA A 200 14.74 -13.90 11.15
CA ALA A 200 15.11 -15.14 10.51
C ALA A 200 14.97 -16.31 11.49
N VAL A 201 14.51 -17.45 10.99
CA VAL A 201 14.51 -18.72 11.74
C VAL A 201 15.34 -19.73 10.97
N LEU A 202 16.25 -20.40 11.68
CA LEU A 202 17.06 -21.47 11.11
C LEU A 202 16.44 -22.81 11.47
N TYR A 203 16.14 -23.61 10.46
CA TYR A 203 15.57 -24.94 10.65
C TYR A 203 16.68 -25.98 10.81
N ASN A 204 16.53 -26.86 11.80
CA ASN A 204 17.43 -28.02 12.02
C ASN A 204 18.93 -27.67 12.21
N ALA A 205 19.27 -26.45 12.65
CA ALA A 205 20.64 -25.93 12.74
C ALA A 205 21.49 -26.49 13.91
N LYS A 206 21.32 -27.77 14.30
CA LYS A 206 22.08 -28.35 15.41
C LYS A 206 23.58 -28.39 15.09
N GLY A 207 24.35 -27.48 15.70
CA GLY A 207 25.81 -27.45 15.66
C GLY A 207 26.44 -26.77 14.45
N SER A 208 25.64 -26.13 13.58
CA SER A 208 26.16 -25.28 12.51
C SER A 208 26.61 -23.93 13.07
N ASN A 209 27.81 -23.47 12.69
CA ASN A 209 28.22 -22.09 12.89
C ASN A 209 27.24 -21.20 12.14
N ILE A 210 26.43 -20.46 12.88
CA ILE A 210 25.45 -19.53 12.31
C ILE A 210 26.23 -18.31 11.81
N SER A 211 26.34 -18.15 10.49
CA SER A 211 26.74 -16.89 9.90
C SER A 211 25.67 -15.85 10.21
N THR A 212 26.06 -14.70 10.77
CA THR A 212 25.18 -13.55 10.93
C THR A 212 24.62 -13.17 9.56
N LEU A 213 23.30 -12.97 9.49
CA LEU A 213 22.64 -12.41 8.31
C LEU A 213 22.59 -10.90 8.45
N GLN A 214 22.89 -10.18 7.38
CA GLN A 214 22.90 -8.73 7.36
C GLN A 214 21.94 -8.20 6.31
N PHE A 215 21.29 -7.08 6.61
CA PHE A 215 20.48 -6.33 5.68
C PHE A 215 20.76 -4.85 5.88
N GLU A 216 21.28 -4.19 4.85
CA GLU A 216 21.93 -2.88 4.98
C GLU A 216 23.05 -2.95 6.04
N ASP A 217 23.12 -1.96 6.93
CA ASP A 217 24.08 -1.90 8.03
C ASP A 217 23.59 -2.60 9.31
N ASN A 218 22.55 -3.44 9.22
CA ASN A 218 21.90 -4.06 10.38
C ASN A 218 22.00 -5.58 10.35
N ASP A 219 22.29 -6.18 11.50
CA ASP A 219 22.17 -7.63 11.68
C ASP A 219 20.69 -8.04 11.78
N ILE A 220 20.27 -9.05 11.04
CA ILE A 220 18.93 -9.63 11.15
C ILE A 220 18.84 -10.47 12.42
N ASN A 221 17.78 -10.25 13.19
CA ASN A 221 17.52 -11.01 14.41
C ASN A 221 17.21 -12.48 14.09
N ILE A 222 18.05 -13.39 14.55
CA ILE A 222 17.83 -14.84 14.43
C ILE A 222 17.05 -15.32 15.66
N THR A 223 15.84 -15.81 15.44
CA THR A 223 14.91 -16.23 16.48
C THR A 223 14.60 -17.73 16.40
N ASN A 224 14.09 -18.28 17.50
CA ASN A 224 13.65 -19.69 17.55
C ASN A 224 12.25 -19.89 16.95
N GLU A 225 11.48 -18.80 16.77
CA GLU A 225 10.13 -18.78 16.22
C GLU A 225 9.94 -17.52 15.38
N THR A 226 9.36 -17.67 14.20
CA THR A 226 8.89 -16.55 13.36
C THR A 226 7.40 -16.68 13.09
N LYS A 227 6.75 -15.56 12.74
CA LYS A 227 5.33 -15.49 12.41
C LYS A 227 5.13 -14.78 11.07
N HIS A 228 4.59 -15.50 10.09
CA HIS A 228 4.23 -14.95 8.79
C HIS A 228 2.75 -15.26 8.49
N LEU A 229 1.94 -14.24 8.17
CA LEU A 229 0.49 -14.35 7.91
C LEU A 229 -0.32 -15.06 9.02
N GLY A 230 0.16 -14.96 10.25
CA GLY A 230 -0.43 -15.61 11.42
C GLY A 230 -0.09 -17.11 11.58
N ILE A 231 0.72 -17.66 10.68
CA ILE A 231 1.34 -18.98 10.84
C ILE A 231 2.64 -18.78 11.61
N LYS A 232 2.74 -19.43 12.76
CA LYS A 232 3.97 -19.50 13.54
C LYS A 232 4.77 -20.71 13.10
N ARG A 233 6.08 -20.57 12.90
CA ARG A 233 7.01 -21.67 12.64
C ARG A 233 8.19 -21.58 13.61
N ASN A 234 8.60 -22.73 14.14
CA ASN A 234 9.75 -22.82 15.03
C ASN A 234 10.96 -23.50 14.37
N GLU A 235 12.11 -23.50 15.03
CA GLU A 235 13.36 -24.14 14.58
C GLU A 235 13.23 -25.65 14.24
N GLN A 236 12.23 -26.35 14.78
CA GLN A 236 11.92 -27.75 14.44
C GLN A 236 10.96 -27.88 13.24
N ASN A 237 10.72 -26.79 12.51
CA ASN A 237 9.77 -26.69 11.40
C ASN A 237 8.34 -27.11 11.77
N ARG A 238 7.97 -26.97 13.05
CA ARG A 238 6.59 -27.19 13.49
C ARG A 238 5.81 -25.91 13.27
N ALA A 239 4.63 -26.04 12.67
CA ALA A 239 3.75 -24.93 12.35
C ALA A 239 2.38 -25.08 13.04
N ASN A 240 1.77 -23.97 13.47
CA ASN A 240 0.43 -23.98 14.08
C ASN A 240 -0.72 -24.04 13.06
N ILE A 241 -0.55 -24.79 11.96
CA ILE A 241 -1.49 -24.82 10.81
C ILE A 241 -2.91 -25.19 11.26
N SER A 242 -3.06 -26.23 12.07
CA SER A 242 -4.39 -26.69 12.53
C SER A 242 -5.14 -25.63 13.32
N GLU A 243 -4.42 -24.89 14.17
CA GLU A 243 -4.98 -23.77 14.92
C GLU A 243 -5.38 -22.64 13.96
N ARG A 244 -4.52 -22.32 12.97
CA ARG A 244 -4.81 -21.26 12.00
C ARG A 244 -6.01 -21.59 11.12
N ILE A 245 -6.16 -22.83 10.66
CA ILE A 245 -7.35 -23.31 9.94
C ILE A 245 -8.60 -23.17 10.80
N ARG A 246 -8.53 -23.56 12.08
CA ARG A 246 -9.65 -23.43 13.02
C ARG A 246 -10.06 -21.97 13.21
N THR A 247 -9.11 -21.08 13.41
CA THR A 247 -9.35 -19.64 13.53
C THR A 247 -9.93 -19.06 12.26
N GLY A 248 -9.37 -19.40 11.09
CA GLY A 248 -9.88 -18.95 9.78
C GLY A 248 -11.34 -19.37 9.56
N ARG A 249 -11.70 -20.62 9.88
CA ARG A 249 -13.08 -21.11 9.81
C ARG A 249 -14.01 -20.38 10.78
N ALA A 250 -13.55 -20.11 12.00
CA ALA A 250 -14.33 -19.36 12.98
C ALA A 250 -14.57 -17.92 12.50
N THR A 251 -13.54 -17.23 12.01
CA THR A 251 -13.65 -15.86 11.47
C THR A 251 -14.58 -15.80 10.24
N ALA A 252 -14.47 -16.76 9.32
CA ALA A 252 -15.36 -16.85 8.17
C ALA A 252 -16.83 -17.08 8.59
N SER A 253 -17.06 -17.98 9.55
CA SER A 253 -18.40 -18.22 10.11
C SER A 253 -18.97 -16.96 10.77
N TRP A 254 -18.16 -16.22 11.53
CA TRP A 254 -18.57 -14.94 12.12
C TRP A 254 -18.88 -13.87 11.06
N SER A 255 -18.07 -13.78 10.00
CA SER A 255 -18.29 -12.85 8.88
C SER A 255 -19.58 -13.17 8.10
N TRP A 256 -19.89 -14.45 7.92
CA TRP A 256 -21.15 -14.90 7.33
C TRP A 256 -22.36 -14.55 8.22
N VAL A 257 -22.25 -14.77 9.53
CA VAL A 257 -23.32 -14.44 10.50
C VAL A 257 -23.54 -12.93 10.60
N THR A 258 -22.50 -12.11 10.54
CA THR A 258 -22.65 -10.64 10.54
C THR A 258 -23.19 -10.12 9.22
N CYS A 259 -22.80 -10.69 8.07
CA CYS A 259 -23.43 -10.40 6.78
C CYS A 259 -24.92 -10.76 6.76
N GLN A 260 -25.30 -11.95 7.26
CA GLN A 260 -26.72 -12.34 7.36
C GLN A 260 -27.51 -11.43 8.30
N LYS A 261 -26.93 -11.01 9.43
CA LYS A 261 -27.60 -10.05 10.33
C LYS A 261 -27.75 -8.66 9.71
N GLY A 262 -26.79 -8.23 8.87
CA GLY A 262 -26.88 -6.99 8.09
C GLY A 262 -27.98 -7.03 7.01
N ILE A 263 -28.14 -8.17 6.34
CA ILE A 263 -29.23 -8.41 5.38
C ILE A 263 -30.59 -8.42 6.10
N LEU A 264 -30.69 -9.10 7.26
CA LEU A 264 -31.91 -9.14 8.07
C LEU A 264 -32.30 -7.77 8.66
N THR A 265 -31.34 -6.85 8.86
CA THR A 265 -31.66 -5.48 9.26
C THR A 265 -32.23 -4.64 8.11
N HIS A 266 -31.82 -4.90 6.87
CA HIS A 266 -32.36 -4.19 5.70
C HIS A 266 -33.83 -4.59 5.45
N ASP A 267 -34.13 -5.90 5.52
CA ASP A 267 -35.51 -6.41 5.38
C ASP A 267 -36.44 -5.93 6.50
N ARG A 268 -35.93 -5.76 7.74
CA ARG A 268 -36.72 -5.20 8.84
C ARG A 268 -36.97 -3.70 8.69
N ILE A 269 -36.01 -2.94 8.14
CA ILE A 269 -36.21 -1.52 7.83
C ILE A 269 -37.27 -1.37 6.73
N GLN A 270 -37.19 -2.16 5.66
CA GLN A 270 -38.17 -2.16 4.57
C GLN A 270 -39.57 -2.58 5.05
N ALA A 271 -39.67 -3.57 5.94
CA ALA A 271 -40.93 -3.98 6.56
C ALA A 271 -41.51 -2.89 7.48
N MET A 272 -40.67 -2.15 8.21
CA MET A 272 -41.12 -1.04 9.06
C MET A 272 -41.57 0.17 8.23
N GLU A 273 -40.91 0.47 7.11
CA GLU A 273 -41.32 1.52 6.17
C GLU A 273 -42.66 1.20 5.50
N ASN A 274 -42.88 -0.05 5.11
CA ASN A 274 -44.17 -0.51 4.59
C ASN A 274 -45.29 -0.37 5.64
N ILE A 275 -45.04 -0.75 6.91
CA ILE A 275 -46.01 -0.57 8.00
C ILE A 275 -46.33 0.91 8.25
N TYR A 276 -45.34 1.79 8.14
CA TYR A 276 -45.51 3.23 8.29
C TYR A 276 -46.30 3.86 7.13
N SER A 277 -46.07 3.41 5.89
CA SER A 277 -46.80 3.85 4.70
C SER A 277 -48.28 3.47 4.76
N THR A 278 -48.60 2.22 5.13
CA THR A 278 -49.99 1.74 5.21
C THR A 278 -50.80 2.45 6.30
N LYS A 279 -50.17 2.85 7.41
CA LYS A 279 -50.83 3.63 8.48
C LYS A 279 -51.13 5.08 8.09
N LYS A 280 -50.43 5.63 7.09
CA LYS A 280 -50.65 6.99 6.60
C LYS A 280 -51.87 7.09 5.68
N HIS A 281 -52.24 6.02 4.98
CA HIS A 281 -53.45 5.96 4.15
C HIS A 281 -54.74 5.61 4.90
N LEU A 282 -54.63 5.09 6.13
CA LEU A 282 -55.79 4.81 6.99
C LEU A 282 -56.19 5.99 7.89
N ARG A 283 -55.59 7.17 7.69
CA ARG A 283 -55.86 8.41 8.46
C ARG A 283 -56.39 9.57 7.62
N THR A 284 -56.83 9.28 6.40
CA THR A 284 -57.58 10.19 5.50
C THR A 284 -58.93 9.56 5.23
#